data_AF-A0AAU5JKF1-F1
#
_entry.id   AF-A0AAU5JKF1-F1
#
_cell.length_a   1.000
_cell.length_b   1.000
_cell.length_c   1.000
_cell.angle_alpha   90.00
_cell.angle_beta   90.00
_cell.angle_gamma   90.00
#
_symmetry.space_group_name_H-M   'P 1'
#
loop_
_entity.id
_entity.type
_entity.pdbx_description
1 polymer ?
#
loop_
_entity_poly.entity_id
_entity_poly.type
_entity_poly.pdbx_seq_one_letter_code
_entity_poly.pdbx_strand_id
1 'polypeptide(L)'
;MSWWLWALVGVGPAVVLLYALPLRMLLNELRSPDTRSMGFDLGRDAQGNRLFLDTANNWASMVEIYDREIAREVDFLGANRLSFNRPPGDRDWGRHWLNRIRYLQKPGTENPEKHISYIVHTRRHAGLPDLEGHEVARGTDSSDSPASEGP
;
A
#
# COMPACT_ATOMS: atom_id res chain seq x y z
N MET A 1 55.19 -19.44 -30.52
CA MET A 1 53.94 -18.65 -30.38
C MET A 1 54.32 -17.21 -30.01
N SER A 2 53.95 -16.22 -30.83
CA SER A 2 54.30 -14.81 -30.59
C SER A 2 53.42 -14.20 -29.49
N TRP A 3 54.03 -13.44 -28.57
CA TRP A 3 53.37 -12.91 -27.38
C TRP A 3 52.18 -11.97 -27.67
N TRP A 4 52.17 -11.36 -28.86
CA TRP A 4 51.11 -10.47 -29.35
C TRP A 4 49.75 -11.16 -29.52
N LEU A 5 49.72 -12.48 -29.73
CA LEU A 5 48.47 -13.25 -29.81
C LEU A 5 47.77 -13.37 -28.45
N TRP A 6 48.51 -13.33 -27.33
CA TRP A 6 47.91 -13.32 -25.99
C TRP A 6 47.32 -11.95 -25.62
N ALA A 7 47.88 -10.86 -26.12
CA ALA A 7 47.36 -9.51 -25.89
C ALA A 7 45.98 -9.30 -26.55
N LEU A 8 45.75 -9.87 -27.73
CA LEU A 8 44.44 -9.77 -28.40
C LEU A 8 43.36 -10.64 -27.72
N VAL A 9 43.74 -11.79 -27.16
CA VAL A 9 42.82 -12.70 -26.45
C VAL A 9 42.45 -12.19 -25.05
N GLY A 10 43.34 -11.44 -24.38
CA GLY A 10 43.07 -10.87 -23.05
C GLY A 10 42.28 -9.55 -23.05
N VAL A 11 42.49 -8.69 -24.06
CA VAL A 11 41.88 -7.34 -24.10
C VAL A 11 40.45 -7.36 -24.66
N GLY A 12 40.16 -8.23 -25.62
CA GLY A 12 38.82 -8.39 -26.21
C GLY A 12 37.70 -8.65 -25.18
N PRO A 13 37.81 -9.65 -24.29
CA PRO A 13 36.78 -9.93 -23.30
C PRO A 13 36.67 -8.86 -22.20
N ALA A 14 37.79 -8.20 -21.84
CA ALA A 14 37.78 -7.12 -20.85
C ALA A 14 37.04 -5.87 -21.37
N VAL A 15 37.22 -5.52 -22.65
CA VAL A 15 36.49 -4.41 -23.29
C VAL A 15 35.01 -4.77 -23.44
N VAL A 16 34.67 -5.99 -23.84
CA VAL A 16 33.27 -6.44 -23.92
C VAL A 16 32.59 -6.38 -22.55
N LEU A 17 33.24 -6.79 -21.46
CA LEU A 17 32.68 -6.67 -20.11
C LEU A 17 32.54 -5.21 -19.65
N LEU A 18 33.52 -4.35 -19.96
CA LEU A 18 33.49 -2.93 -19.60
C LEU A 18 32.35 -2.15 -20.27
N TYR A 19 31.95 -2.55 -21.49
CA TYR A 19 30.84 -1.90 -22.21
C TYR A 19 29.51 -2.64 -22.07
N ALA A 20 29.49 -3.97 -21.92
CA ALA A 20 28.25 -4.73 -21.81
C ALA A 20 27.52 -4.53 -20.46
N LEU A 21 28.25 -4.30 -19.36
CA LEU A 21 27.65 -4.04 -18.06
C LEU A 21 26.89 -2.70 -17.99
N PRO A 22 27.48 -1.55 -18.39
CA PRO A 22 26.75 -0.28 -18.40
C PRO A 22 25.66 -0.26 -19.48
N LEU A 23 25.86 -0.90 -20.64
CA LEU A 23 24.81 -1.01 -21.66
C LEU A 23 23.63 -1.86 -21.18
N ARG A 24 23.88 -2.94 -20.42
CA ARG A 24 22.81 -3.76 -19.84
C ARG A 24 22.10 -3.04 -18.70
N MET A 25 22.78 -2.20 -17.90
CA MET A 25 22.12 -1.30 -16.95
C MET A 25 21.22 -0.27 -17.68
N LEU A 26 21.76 0.39 -18.71
CA LEU A 26 21.03 1.37 -19.52
C LEU A 26 19.81 0.74 -20.24
N LEU A 27 19.95 -0.49 -20.74
CA LEU A 27 18.84 -1.24 -21.39
C LEU A 27 17.82 -1.77 -20.38
N ASN A 28 18.19 -1.98 -19.12
CA ASN A 28 17.28 -2.36 -18.05
C ASN A 28 16.47 -1.15 -17.54
N GLU A 29 17.07 0.04 -17.57
CA GLU A 29 16.37 1.32 -17.36
C GLU A 29 15.37 1.63 -18.48
N LEU A 30 15.67 1.24 -19.72
CA LEU A 30 14.76 1.43 -20.87
C LEU A 30 13.66 0.37 -21.00
N ARG A 31 13.64 -0.64 -20.13
CA ARG A 31 12.69 -1.76 -20.20
C ARG A 31 12.03 -2.03 -18.86
N SER A 32 11.02 -1.25 -18.54
CA SER A 32 9.90 -1.73 -17.71
C SER A 32 8.62 -1.57 -18.51
N PRO A 33 8.20 -2.59 -19.30
CA PRO A 33 6.83 -2.61 -19.80
C PRO A 33 5.92 -2.62 -18.58
N ASP A 34 5.01 -1.66 -18.52
CA ASP A 34 3.93 -1.61 -17.52
C ASP A 34 3.36 -3.02 -17.34
N THR A 35 3.76 -3.68 -16.26
CA THR A 35 3.33 -5.04 -15.99
C THR A 35 1.98 -4.95 -15.33
N ARG A 36 0.92 -5.00 -16.15
CA ARG A 36 -0.43 -5.22 -15.64
C ARG A 36 -0.47 -6.55 -14.92
N SER A 37 -0.71 -6.51 -13.61
CA SER A 37 -0.93 -7.70 -12.79
C SER A 37 -2.27 -7.55 -12.10
N MET A 38 -3.18 -8.49 -12.34
CA MET A 38 -4.50 -8.51 -11.70
C MET A 38 -5.30 -7.20 -11.89
N GLY A 39 -5.19 -6.57 -13.06
CA GLY A 39 -5.92 -5.34 -13.39
C GLY A 39 -5.30 -4.04 -12.88
N PHE A 40 -4.22 -4.12 -12.09
CA PHE A 40 -3.47 -2.95 -11.63
C PHE A 40 -2.19 -2.75 -12.43
N ASP A 41 -1.85 -1.50 -12.69
CA ASP A 41 -0.60 -1.09 -13.32
C ASP A 41 0.50 -1.10 -12.25
N LEU A 42 1.50 -1.97 -12.43
CA LEU A 42 2.65 -2.09 -11.52
C LEU A 42 3.95 -1.76 -12.27
N GLY A 43 4.79 -0.97 -11.61
CA GLY A 43 6.14 -0.64 -12.04
C GLY A 43 7.21 -1.17 -11.08
N ARG A 44 8.41 -0.65 -11.24
CA ARG A 44 9.53 -0.87 -10.32
C ARG A 44 10.15 0.44 -9.88
N ASP A 45 10.60 0.51 -8.64
CA ASP A 45 11.40 1.63 -8.15
C ASP A 45 12.87 1.54 -8.62
N ALA A 46 13.68 2.53 -8.26
CA ALA A 46 15.10 2.58 -8.62
C ALA A 46 15.93 1.41 -8.05
N GLN A 47 15.45 0.75 -7.00
CA GLN A 47 16.06 -0.41 -6.38
C GLN A 47 15.52 -1.74 -6.96
N GLY A 48 14.61 -1.66 -7.92
CA GLY A 48 13.98 -2.82 -8.57
C GLY A 48 12.84 -3.44 -7.78
N ASN A 49 12.40 -2.85 -6.66
CA ASN A 49 11.24 -3.31 -5.91
C ASN A 49 9.95 -3.00 -6.68
N ARG A 50 8.88 -3.77 -6.44
CA ARG A 50 7.58 -3.51 -7.05
C ARG A 50 6.98 -2.21 -6.52
N LEU A 51 6.43 -1.41 -7.42
CA LEU A 51 5.77 -0.14 -7.12
C LEU A 51 4.36 -0.16 -7.70
N PHE A 52 3.36 0.14 -6.88
CA PHE A 52 2.00 0.43 -7.33
C PHE A 52 1.95 1.85 -7.87
N LEU A 53 1.66 1.99 -9.17
CA LEU A 53 1.77 3.25 -9.89
C LEU A 53 0.53 4.14 -9.68
N ASP A 54 0.71 5.47 -9.65
CA ASP A 54 -0.40 6.44 -9.62
C ASP A 54 -0.94 6.69 -11.05
N THR A 55 -1.47 5.65 -11.68
CA THR A 55 -2.15 5.75 -12.97
C THR A 55 -3.62 6.08 -12.80
N ALA A 56 -4.25 6.66 -13.82
CA ALA A 56 -5.69 6.93 -13.82
C ALA A 56 -6.53 5.65 -13.62
N ASN A 57 -6.08 4.52 -14.16
CA ASN A 57 -6.77 3.23 -14.03
C ASN A 57 -6.67 2.66 -12.60
N ASN A 58 -5.49 2.72 -12.00
CA ASN A 58 -5.28 2.34 -10.61
C ASN A 58 -6.09 3.25 -9.68
N TRP A 59 -6.08 4.55 -9.92
CA TRP A 59 -6.87 5.52 -9.17
C TRP A 59 -8.36 5.20 -9.20
N ALA A 60 -8.94 5.00 -10.39
CA ALA A 60 -10.37 4.67 -10.54
C ALA A 60 -10.74 3.38 -9.79
N SER A 61 -9.90 2.35 -9.93
CA SER A 61 -10.09 1.06 -9.26
C SER A 61 -10.02 1.18 -7.73
N MET A 62 -9.07 1.97 -7.22
CA MET A 62 -8.90 2.17 -5.77
C MET A 62 -10.03 3.01 -5.19
N VAL A 63 -10.47 4.07 -5.89
CA VAL A 63 -11.63 4.88 -5.49
C VAL A 63 -12.89 4.00 -5.40
N GLU A 64 -13.15 3.15 -6.39
CA GLU A 64 -14.29 2.22 -6.36
C GLU A 64 -14.23 1.28 -5.15
N ILE A 65 -13.04 0.82 -4.76
CA ILE A 65 -12.85 0.00 -3.56
C ILE A 65 -13.13 0.82 -2.30
N TYR A 66 -12.59 2.03 -2.20
CA TYR A 66 -12.77 2.90 -1.04
C TYR A 66 -14.23 3.28 -0.85
N ASP A 67 -14.91 3.75 -1.90
CA ASP A 67 -16.31 4.16 -1.85
C ASP A 67 -17.21 3.01 -1.41
N ARG A 68 -16.96 1.80 -1.93
CA ARG A 68 -17.68 0.60 -1.52
C ARG A 68 -17.43 0.26 -0.05
N GLU A 69 -16.19 0.33 0.42
CA GLU A 69 -15.86 0.07 1.82
C GLU A 69 -16.46 1.12 2.75
N ILE A 70 -16.46 2.40 2.36
CA ILE A 70 -17.07 3.50 3.11
C ILE A 70 -18.59 3.34 3.17
N ALA A 71 -19.24 3.01 2.05
CA ALA A 71 -20.68 2.73 2.04
C ALA A 71 -21.05 1.58 2.99
N ARG A 72 -20.23 0.51 3.00
CA ARG A 72 -20.41 -0.60 3.96
C ARG A 72 -20.23 -0.15 5.41
N GLU A 73 -19.28 0.73 5.70
CA GLU A 73 -19.12 1.31 7.03
C GLU A 73 -20.36 2.11 7.45
N VAL A 74 -20.87 2.98 6.55
CA VAL A 74 -22.11 3.75 6.78
C VAL A 74 -23.27 2.83 7.11
N ASP A 75 -23.48 1.77 6.32
CA ASP A 75 -24.54 0.79 6.57
C ASP A 75 -24.35 0.01 7.89
N PHE A 76 -23.10 -0.24 8.29
CA PHE A 76 -22.78 -0.98 9.51
C PHE A 76 -22.93 -0.14 10.78
N LEU A 77 -22.64 1.16 10.70
CA LEU A 77 -22.77 2.11 11.82
C LEU A 77 -24.14 2.80 11.87
N GLY A 78 -24.89 2.76 10.77
CA GLY A 78 -26.22 3.35 10.67
C GLY A 78 -27.30 2.61 11.44
N ALA A 79 -28.52 3.18 11.44
CA ALA A 79 -29.66 2.65 12.19
C ALA A 79 -30.09 1.24 11.77
N ASN A 80 -29.92 0.89 10.49
CA ASN A 80 -30.26 -0.42 9.94
C ASN A 80 -29.00 -1.28 9.77
N ARG A 81 -28.37 -1.61 10.90
CA ARG A 81 -27.06 -2.29 10.92
C ARG A 81 -27.08 -3.61 10.15
N LEU A 82 -26.37 -3.63 9.03
CA LEU A 82 -26.17 -4.83 8.21
C LEU A 82 -24.92 -5.56 8.71
N SER A 83 -25.09 -6.65 9.46
CA SER A 83 -23.96 -7.39 10.07
C SER A 83 -22.97 -7.99 9.06
N PHE A 84 -23.43 -8.27 7.83
CA PHE A 84 -22.57 -8.69 6.72
C PHE A 84 -21.68 -7.56 6.17
N ASN A 85 -21.98 -6.30 6.51
CA ASN A 85 -21.14 -5.13 6.22
C ASN A 85 -20.06 -4.87 7.28
N ARG A 86 -19.74 -5.86 8.11
CA ARG A 86 -18.56 -5.82 8.98
C ARG A 86 -17.25 -5.66 8.16
N PRO A 87 -16.22 -5.02 8.73
CA PRO A 87 -14.94 -4.87 8.04
C PRO A 87 -14.30 -6.24 7.76
N PRO A 88 -13.51 -6.35 6.69
CA PRO A 88 -12.79 -7.57 6.37
C PRO A 88 -11.62 -7.80 7.35
N GLY A 89 -11.59 -8.97 7.98
CA GLY A 89 -10.51 -9.38 8.91
C GLY A 89 -10.57 -8.70 10.27
N ASP A 90 -10.59 -7.37 10.30
CA ASP A 90 -10.72 -6.58 11.52
C ASP A 90 -12.15 -6.64 12.09
N ARG A 91 -12.28 -6.46 13.41
CA ARG A 91 -13.60 -6.41 14.08
C ARG A 91 -14.24 -5.01 14.04
N ASP A 92 -13.48 -3.99 13.67
CA ASP A 92 -13.85 -2.58 13.77
C ASP A 92 -13.37 -1.79 12.54
N TRP A 93 -14.22 -0.90 12.02
CA TRP A 93 -13.97 -0.16 10.78
C TRP A 93 -12.85 0.86 10.96
N GLY A 94 -12.76 1.51 12.12
CA GLY A 94 -11.66 2.42 12.43
C GLY A 94 -10.30 1.72 12.33
N ARG A 95 -10.17 0.54 12.97
CA ARG A 95 -8.94 -0.26 12.85
C ARG A 95 -8.65 -0.68 11.41
N HIS A 96 -9.65 -1.12 10.64
CA HIS A 96 -9.49 -1.48 9.22
C HIS A 96 -8.86 -0.33 8.42
N TRP A 97 -9.40 0.88 8.58
CA TRP A 97 -8.89 2.06 7.88
C TRP A 97 -7.51 2.50 8.35
N LEU A 98 -7.22 2.44 9.66
CA LEU A 98 -5.87 2.71 10.18
C LEU A 98 -4.84 1.71 9.63
N ASN A 99 -5.21 0.43 9.52
CA ASN A 99 -4.37 -0.60 8.91
C ASN A 99 -4.15 -0.33 7.42
N ARG A 100 -5.19 0.10 6.69
CA ARG A 100 -5.09 0.51 5.28
C ARG A 100 -4.13 1.69 5.10
N ILE A 101 -4.27 2.73 5.91
CA ILE A 101 -3.40 3.92 5.84
C ILE A 101 -1.96 3.53 6.15
N ARG A 102 -1.73 2.71 7.18
CA ARG A 102 -0.40 2.20 7.51
C ARG A 102 0.19 1.38 6.36
N TYR A 103 -0.63 0.64 5.62
CA TYR A 103 -0.18 -0.08 4.43
C TYR A 103 0.21 0.88 3.29
N LEU A 104 -0.61 1.89 3.02
CA LEU A 104 -0.32 2.91 2.00
C LEU A 104 0.96 3.68 2.30
N GLN A 105 1.25 3.95 3.57
CA GLN A 105 2.49 4.62 4.01
C GLN A 105 3.75 3.76 3.85
N LYS A 106 3.64 2.45 3.59
CA LYS A 106 4.81 1.62 3.32
C LYS A 106 5.40 1.92 1.95
N PRO A 107 6.72 1.72 1.76
CA PRO A 107 7.32 1.73 0.43
C PRO A 107 6.59 0.76 -0.50
N GLY A 108 6.39 1.17 -1.76
CA GLY A 108 5.71 0.35 -2.77
C GLY A 108 4.36 0.91 -3.24
N THR A 109 3.94 2.07 -2.75
CA THR A 109 2.82 2.84 -3.32
C THR A 109 3.30 4.21 -3.76
N GLU A 110 3.04 4.58 -5.02
CA GLU A 110 3.27 5.92 -5.51
C GLU A 110 2.18 6.87 -5.00
N ASN A 111 2.57 8.08 -4.59
CA ASN A 111 1.67 9.13 -4.09
C ASN A 111 0.67 8.67 -2.99
N PRO A 112 1.16 8.08 -1.88
CA PRO A 112 0.28 7.52 -0.85
C PRO A 112 -0.61 8.58 -0.19
N GLU A 113 -0.16 9.83 -0.09
CA GLU A 113 -0.91 10.94 0.51
C GLU A 113 -2.22 11.25 -0.23
N LYS A 114 -2.24 11.08 -1.56
CA LYS A 114 -3.47 11.25 -2.36
C LYS A 114 -4.54 10.25 -1.94
N HIS A 115 -4.17 9.00 -1.74
CA HIS A 115 -5.07 7.93 -1.31
C HIS A 115 -5.55 8.14 0.12
N ILE A 116 -4.64 8.50 1.04
CA ILE A 116 -4.95 8.76 2.45
C ILE A 116 -5.92 9.94 2.56
N SER A 117 -5.62 11.04 1.87
CA SER A 117 -6.46 12.24 1.85
C SER A 117 -7.87 11.94 1.35
N TYR A 118 -7.98 11.13 0.29
CA TYR A 118 -9.27 10.71 -0.24
C TYR A 118 -10.09 9.92 0.79
N ILE A 119 -9.50 8.90 1.41
CA ILE A 119 -10.18 8.09 2.43
C ILE A 119 -10.69 8.99 3.57
N VAL A 120 -9.84 9.87 4.10
CA VAL A 120 -10.21 10.76 5.22
C VAL A 120 -11.33 11.73 4.80
N HIS A 121 -11.19 12.36 3.64
CA HIS A 121 -12.14 13.35 3.17
C HIS A 121 -13.50 12.72 2.87
N THR A 122 -13.54 11.61 2.14
CA THR A 122 -14.78 10.92 1.78
C THR A 122 -15.50 10.38 3.02
N ARG A 123 -14.77 9.84 4.00
CA ARG A 123 -15.37 9.40 5.27
C ARG A 123 -15.97 10.55 6.06
N ARG A 124 -15.26 11.68 6.15
CA ARG A 124 -15.78 12.89 6.80
C ARG A 124 -17.04 13.41 6.10
N HIS A 125 -17.06 13.41 4.77
CA HIS A 125 -18.25 13.78 3.99
C HIS A 125 -19.43 12.83 4.20
N ALA A 126 -19.18 11.55 4.49
CA ALA A 126 -20.19 10.58 4.86
C ALA A 126 -20.67 10.70 6.32
N GLY A 127 -20.15 11.67 7.10
CA GLY A 127 -20.51 11.87 8.50
C GLY A 127 -19.95 10.79 9.44
N LEU A 128 -18.95 10.05 8.99
CA LEU A 128 -18.30 9.01 9.78
C LEU A 128 -17.33 9.60 10.81
N PRO A 129 -17.11 8.93 11.95
CA PRO A 129 -16.15 9.38 12.95
C PRO A 129 -14.74 9.56 12.37
N ASP A 130 -14.04 10.60 12.82
CA ASP A 130 -12.63 10.79 12.51
C ASP A 130 -11.80 9.60 13.03
N LEU A 131 -10.73 9.29 12.31
CA LEU A 131 -9.89 8.12 12.57
C LEU A 131 -9.11 8.16 13.90
N GLU A 132 -8.97 9.34 14.48
CA GLU A 132 -8.27 9.57 15.74
C GLU A 132 -9.11 9.17 16.97
N GLY A 133 -10.42 8.89 16.80
CA GLY A 133 -11.35 8.57 17.88
C GLY A 133 -11.42 7.09 18.31
N HIS A 134 -10.70 6.17 17.65
CA HIS A 134 -10.83 4.72 17.87
C HIS A 134 -9.93 4.14 19.00
N GLU A 135 -9.17 4.97 19.73
CA GLU A 135 -8.45 4.52 20.93
C GLU A 135 -9.34 4.39 22.19
N VAL A 136 -10.58 4.93 22.18
CA VAL A 136 -11.38 5.08 23.41
C VAL A 136 -12.38 3.93 23.66
N ALA A 137 -12.72 3.10 22.67
CA ALA A 137 -13.75 2.06 22.83
C ALA A 137 -13.26 0.70 23.39
N ARG A 138 -12.15 0.67 24.16
CA ARG A 138 -11.72 -0.55 24.86
C ARG A 138 -11.20 -0.31 26.28
N GLY A 139 -11.69 0.74 26.94
CA GLY A 139 -11.22 1.16 28.26
C GLY A 139 -12.31 1.51 29.26
N THR A 140 -13.56 1.08 29.09
CA THR A 140 -14.61 1.23 30.12
C THR A 140 -15.63 0.11 29.97
N ASP A 141 -15.25 -1.10 30.35
CA ASP A 141 -16.23 -2.10 30.77
C ASP A 141 -15.77 -2.66 32.12
N SER A 142 -16.23 -1.97 33.17
CA SER A 142 -16.92 -2.62 34.28
C SER A 142 -16.17 -3.76 34.98
N SER A 143 -15.03 -3.47 35.61
CA SER A 143 -14.68 -4.15 36.87
C SER A 143 -15.50 -3.52 38.00
N ASP A 144 -16.78 -3.87 38.03
CA ASP A 144 -17.61 -3.77 39.23
C ASP A 144 -17.17 -4.89 40.19
N SER A 145 -16.51 -4.51 41.28
CA SER A 145 -16.48 -5.29 42.51
C SER A 145 -16.26 -4.34 43.69
N PRO A 146 -17.30 -4.02 44.47
CA PRO A 146 -17.14 -3.26 45.69
C PRO A 146 -16.64 -4.20 46.78
N ALA A 147 -15.41 -3.98 47.25
CA ALA A 147 -14.96 -4.57 48.50
C ALA A 147 -15.52 -3.75 49.69
N SER A 148 -16.68 -4.17 50.20
CA SER A 148 -16.91 -4.26 51.66
C SER A 148 -15.80 -5.16 52.22
N GLU A 149 -15.21 -4.98 53.40
CA GLU A 149 -15.70 -4.42 54.65
C GLU A 149 -14.47 -4.25 55.57
N GLY A 150 -14.46 -3.25 56.43
CA GLY A 150 -13.51 -3.15 57.52
C GLY A 150 -13.89 -2.06 58.51
N PRO A 151 -14.10 -2.39 59.79
CA PRO A 151 -13.70 -1.53 60.89
C PRO A 151 -12.28 -1.86 61.37
#